data_AF-A0A085G0N1-F1
#
_entry.id   AF-A0A085G0N1-F1
#
_cell.length_a   1.000
_cell.length_b   1.000
_cell.length_c   1.000
_cell.angle_alpha   90.00
_cell.angle_beta   90.00
_cell.angle_gamma   90.00
#
_symmetry.space_group_name_H-M   'P 1'
#
loop_
_entity.id
_entity.type
_entity.pdbx_description
1 polymer ?
#
loop_
_entity_poly.entity_id
_entity_poly.type
_entity_poly.pdbx_seq_one_letter_code
_entity_poly.pdbx_strand_id
1 'polypeptide(L)' 'MDVGLSTMTKWVKQLREERQGKTPKSSPITPEQIEIRELKKNLQSIEMENEILKKLPRS' A
#
# COMPACT_ATOMS: atom_id res chain seq x y z
N MET A 1 -5.72 -18.56 -11.15
CA MET A 1 -6.14 -17.97 -9.85
C MET A 1 -7.65 -17.83 -9.91
N ASP A 2 -8.39 -18.73 -9.26
CA ASP A 2 -9.85 -18.72 -9.28
C ASP A 2 -10.37 -17.79 -8.18
N VAL A 3 -10.71 -16.56 -8.57
CA VAL A 3 -11.17 -15.53 -7.63
C VAL A 3 -12.68 -15.67 -7.51
N GLY A 4 -13.15 -16.18 -6.38
CA GLY A 4 -14.59 -16.38 -6.14
C GLY A 4 -15.40 -15.09 -6.31
N LEU A 5 -16.62 -15.22 -6.83
CA LEU A 5 -17.56 -14.11 -7.14
C LEU A 5 -17.76 -13.12 -5.96
N SER A 6 -17.74 -13.63 -4.73
CA SER A 6 -17.88 -12.84 -3.50
C SER A 6 -16.69 -11.90 -3.26
N THR A 7 -15.49 -12.31 -3.64
CA THR A 7 -14.28 -11.49 -3.57
C THR A 7 -14.30 -10.41 -4.64
N MET A 8 -14.67 -10.77 -5.89
CA MET A 8 -14.80 -9.82 -7.00
C MET A 8 -15.82 -8.70 -6.69
N THR A 9 -16.95 -9.07 -6.09
CA THR A 9 -18.01 -8.10 -5.74
C THR A 9 -17.54 -7.10 -4.68
N LYS A 10 -16.76 -7.56 -3.68
CA LYS A 10 -16.16 -6.67 -2.68
C LYS A 10 -15.16 -5.70 -3.32
N TRP A 11 -14.36 -6.17 -4.27
CA TRP A 11 -13.37 -5.35 -4.97
C TRP A 11 -14.05 -4.27 -5.83
N VAL A 12 -15.12 -4.62 -6.53
CA VAL A 12 -15.91 -3.66 -7.32
C VAL A 12 -16.58 -2.62 -6.43
N LYS A 13 -17.11 -3.02 -5.27
CA LYS A 13 -17.70 -2.10 -4.30
C LYS A 13 -16.65 -1.13 -3.74
N GLN A 14 -15.48 -1.65 -3.38
CA GLN A 14 -14.36 -0.87 -2.87
C GLN A 14 -13.88 0.17 -3.90
N LEU A 15 -13.71 -0.23 -5.16
CA LEU A 15 -13.32 0.66 -6.25
C LEU A 15 -14.35 1.78 -6.48
N ARG A 16 -15.64 1.49 -6.33
CA ARG A 16 -16.70 2.53 -6.42
C ARG A 16 -16.64 3.52 -5.26
N GLU A 17 -16.34 3.05 -4.05
CA GLU A 17 -16.19 3.91 -2.87
C GLU A 17 -14.94 4.80 -2.99
N GLU A 18 -13.81 4.24 -3.46
CA GLU A 18 -12.58 5.00 -3.75
C GLU A 18 -12.80 6.11 -4.78
N ARG A 19 -13.50 5.80 -5.89
CA ARG A 19 -13.85 6.80 -6.92
C ARG A 19 -14.78 7.91 -6.40
N GLN A 20 -15.53 7.64 -5.34
CA GLN A 20 -16.36 8.65 -4.66
C GLN A 20 -15.58 9.42 -3.58
N GLY A 21 -14.26 9.24 -3.48
CA GLY A 21 -13.42 9.90 -2.48
C GLY A 21 -13.55 9.34 -1.08
N LYS A 22 -14.18 8.16 -0.92
CA LYS A 22 -14.28 7.48 0.38
C LYS A 22 -13.04 6.61 0.56
N THR A 23 -12.31 6.81 1.65
CA THR A 23 -11.15 5.99 2.01
C THR A 23 -11.62 4.59 2.43
N PRO A 24 -11.25 3.53 1.70
CA PRO A 24 -11.60 2.17 2.06
C PRO A 24 -10.79 1.70 3.28
N LYS A 25 -11.44 0.90 4.13
CA LYS A 25 -10.87 0.37 5.38
C LYS A 25 -10.17 -1.00 5.20
N SER A 26 -10.23 -1.58 3.99
CA SER A 26 -9.74 -2.92 3.65
C SER A 26 -8.39 -2.89 2.95
N SER A 27 -7.71 -4.06 2.94
CA SER A 27 -6.45 -4.24 2.23
C SER A 27 -6.59 -3.83 0.77
N PRO A 28 -5.75 -2.90 0.29
CA PRO A 28 -5.87 -2.32 -1.03
C PRO A 28 -5.65 -3.35 -2.15
N ILE A 29 -6.51 -3.31 -3.17
CA ILE A 29 -6.44 -4.20 -4.35
C ILE A 29 -6.35 -3.39 -5.65
N THR A 30 -6.64 -2.09 -5.60
CA THR A 30 -6.54 -1.24 -6.78
C THR A 30 -5.06 -1.00 -7.10
N PRO A 31 -4.67 -0.95 -8.39
CA PRO A 31 -3.27 -0.79 -8.81
C PRO A 31 -2.60 0.42 -8.16
N GLU A 32 -3.32 1.54 -8.06
CA GLU A 32 -2.86 2.76 -7.41
C GLU A 32 -2.53 2.55 -5.92
N GLN A 33 -3.35 1.79 -5.18
CA GLN A 33 -3.08 1.53 -3.77
C GLN A 33 -2.01 0.46 -3.54
N ILE A 34 -1.84 -0.48 -4.48
CA ILE A 34 -0.71 -1.39 -4.49
C ILE A 34 0.59 -0.60 -4.67
N GLU A 35 0.60 0.34 -5.61
CA GLU A 35 1.72 1.26 -5.84
C GLU A 35 2.00 2.11 -4.59
N ILE A 36 0.97 2.68 -3.95
CA ILE A 36 1.11 3.38 -2.66
C ILE A 36 1.72 2.48 -1.58
N ARG A 37 1.34 1.20 -1.53
CA ARG A 37 1.90 0.24 -0.56
C ARG A 37 3.36 -0.06 -0.84
N GLU A 38 3.73 -0.26 -2.11
CA GLU A 38 5.12 -0.49 -2.52
C GLU A 38 5.99 0.73 -2.24
N LEU A 39 5.51 1.93 -2.56
CA LEU A 39 6.18 3.19 -2.26
C LEU A 39 6.39 3.38 -0.75
N LYS A 40 5.39 3.08 0.08
CA LYS A 40 5.52 3.12 1.54
C LYS A 40 6.58 2.14 2.06
N LYS A 41 6.64 0.93 1.49
CA LYS A 41 7.65 -0.07 1.86
C LYS A 41 9.06 0.39 1.49
N ASN A 42 9.22 1.00 0.31
CA ASN A 42 10.50 1.55 -0.13
C ASN A 42 10.96 2.70 0.76
N LEU A 43 10.06 3.63 1.12
CA LEU A 43 10.34 4.71 2.06
C LEU A 43 10.84 4.17 3.40
N GLN A 44 10.17 3.17 3.96
CA GLN A 44 10.55 2.58 5.25
C GLN A 44 11.95 1.96 5.20
N SER A 45 12.33 1.32 4.08
CA SER A 45 13.69 0.78 3.89
C SER A 45 14.73 1.91 3.88
N ILE A 46 14.47 2.97 3.12
CA ILE A 46 15.37 4.13 2.99
C ILE A 46 15.50 4.87 4.31
N GLU A 47 14.42 5.04 5.07
CA GLU A 47 14.46 5.64 6.40
C GLU A 47 15.31 4.82 7.36
N MET A 48 15.16 3.49 7.35
CA MET A 48 15.95 2.59 8.18
C MET A 48 17.45 2.63 7.83
N GLU A 49 17.78 2.63 6.53
CA GLU A 49 19.16 2.79 6.07
C GLU A 49 19.76 4.13 6.49
N ASN A 50 19.02 5.24 6.35
CA ASN A 50 19.45 6.55 6.80
C ASN A 50 19.66 6.62 8.31
N GLU A 51 18.79 6.00 9.10
CA GLU A 51 18.94 5.93 10.55
C GLU A 51 20.19 5.15 10.96
N ILE A 52 20.55 4.08 10.23
CA ILE A 52 21.82 3.37 10.43
C ILE A 52 23.00 4.26 10.06
N LEU A 53 22.96 4.92 8.90
CA LEU A 53 24.02 5.83 8.44
C LEU A 53 24.25 7.00 9.41
N LYS A 54 23.19 7.57 9.99
CA LYS A 54 23.31 8.64 11.00
C LYS A 54 23.95 8.16 12.29
N LYS A 55 23.73 6.90 12.67
CA LYS A 55 24.27 6.30 13.90
C LYS A 55 25.70 5.84 13.76
N LEU A 56 26.25 5.77 12.54
CA LEU A 56 27.66 5.47 12.35
C LEU A 56 28.51 6.61 12.95
N PRO A 57 29.42 6.30 13.89
CA PRO A 57 30.36 7.28 14.38
C PRO A 57 31.23 7.73 13.20
N ARG A 58 31.26 9.04 12.96
CA ARG A 58 32.18 9.62 11.98
C ARG A 58 33.59 9.50 12.56
N SER A 59 34.38 8.62 11.95
CA SER A 59 35.83 8.55 12.16
C SER A 59 36.53 9.80 11.63
#